data_AF-A0A519K6N0-F1
#
_entry.id   AF-A0A519K6N0-F1
#
_cell.length_a   1.000
_cell.length_b   1.000
_cell.length_c   1.000
_cell.angle_alpha   90.00
_cell.angle_beta   90.00
_cell.angle_gamma   90.00
#
_symmetry.space_group_name_H-M   'P 1'
#
loop_
_entity.id
_entity.type
_entity.pdbx_description
1 polymer ?
#
loop_
_entity_poly.entity_id
_entity_poly.type
_entity_poly.pdbx_seq_one_letter_code
_entity_poly.pdbx_strand_id
1 'polypeptide(L)' 'MLADVVQRPDFAETEVARNRTRAVNALRVNLRQPGPLANLVLNRLAFGDAPYGTPSSGTPTSIGAITRDE' A
#
# COMPACT_ATOMS: atom_id res chain seq x y z
N MET A 1 4.30 24.82 -7.58
CA MET A 1 3.25 23.83 -7.85
C MET A 1 3.50 22.46 -7.21
N LEU A 2 4.73 22.08 -6.84
CA LEU A 2 4.95 20.89 -5.99
C LEU A 2 4.76 21.19 -4.49
N ALA A 3 5.22 22.37 -4.05
CA ALA A 3 5.13 22.78 -2.64
C ALA A 3 3.69 22.85 -2.10
N ASP A 4 2.73 23.28 -2.92
CA ASP A 4 1.33 23.43 -2.50
C ASP A 4 0.64 22.07 -2.29
N VAL A 5 0.95 21.08 -3.13
CA VAL A 5 0.44 19.70 -2.96
C VAL A 5 0.95 19.06 -1.67
N VAL A 6 2.18 19.37 -1.28
CA VAL A 6 2.79 18.84 -0.05
C VAL A 6 2.31 19.60 1.19
N GLN A 7 2.14 20.92 1.09
CA GLN A 7 1.78 21.78 2.23
C GLN A 7 0.27 21.87 2.48
N ARG A 8 -0.56 21.72 1.43
CA ARG A 8 -2.03 21.90 1.49
C ARG A 8 -2.75 20.82 0.66
N PRO A 9 -2.62 19.54 1.02
CA PRO A 9 -3.35 18.48 0.32
C PRO A 9 -4.85 18.55 0.62
N ASP A 10 -5.70 18.45 -0.42
CA ASP A 10 -7.17 18.45 -0.28
C ASP A 10 -7.71 17.07 0.14
N PHE A 11 -7.10 15.98 -0.33
CA PHE A 11 -7.52 14.58 -0.04
C PHE A 11 -9.03 14.34 -0.16
N ALA A 12 -9.65 14.78 -1.26
CA ALA A 12 -11.09 14.58 -1.48
C ALA A 12 -11.50 13.10 -1.30
N GLU A 13 -12.54 12.86 -0.51
CA GLU A 13 -12.96 11.50 -0.07
C GLU A 13 -13.16 10.52 -1.25
N THR A 14 -13.80 10.99 -2.32
CA THR A 14 -14.04 10.21 -3.54
C THR A 14 -12.74 9.80 -4.24
N GLU A 15 -11.72 10.64 -4.19
CA GLU A 15 -10.42 10.35 -4.80
C GLU A 15 -9.62 9.37 -3.94
N VAL A 16 -9.64 9.54 -2.61
CA VAL A 16 -9.03 8.60 -1.66
C VAL A 16 -9.64 7.20 -1.83
N ALA A 17 -10.98 7.10 -1.86
CA ALA A 17 -11.66 5.82 -2.06
C ALA A 17 -11.33 5.15 -3.40
N ARG A 18 -11.21 5.93 -4.47
CA ARG A 18 -10.81 5.44 -5.81
C ARG A 18 -9.37 4.93 -5.81
N ASN A 19 -8.45 5.69 -5.20
CA ASN A 19 -7.05 5.32 -5.11
C ASN A 19 -6.85 4.08 -4.24
N ARG A 20 -7.58 3.97 -3.12
CA ARG A 20 -7.63 2.76 -2.28
C ARG A 20 -8.02 1.53 -3.10
N THR A 21 -9.10 1.64 -3.86
CA THR A 21 -9.58 0.53 -4.72
C THR A 21 -8.55 0.13 -5.77
N ARG A 22 -7.91 1.12 -6.42
CA ARG A 22 -6.84 0.87 -7.40
C ARG A 22 -5.64 0.17 -6.78
N ALA A 23 -5.20 0.64 -5.61
CA ALA A 23 -4.07 0.06 -4.88
C ALA A 23 -4.34 -1.40 -4.46
N VAL A 24 -5.53 -1.69 -3.90
CA VAL A 24 -5.94 -3.06 -3.54
C VAL A 24 -5.95 -3.97 -4.77
N ASN A 25 -6.45 -3.49 -5.91
CA ASN A 25 -6.47 -4.28 -7.14
C ASN A 25 -5.06 -4.55 -7.68
N ALA A 26 -4.16 -3.56 -7.67
CA ALA A 26 -2.78 -3.75 -8.06
C ALA A 26 -2.07 -4.79 -7.15
N LEU A 27 -2.30 -4.73 -5.84
CA LEU A 27 -1.78 -5.72 -4.88
C LEU A 27 -2.31 -7.12 -5.19
N ARG A 28 -3.61 -7.28 -5.48
CA ARG A 28 -4.19 -8.58 -5.87
C ARG A 28 -3.56 -9.16 -7.14
N VAL A 29 -3.21 -8.32 -8.11
CA VAL A 29 -2.50 -8.75 -9.32
C VAL A 29 -1.09 -9.20 -8.96
N ASN A 30 -0.35 -8.43 -8.17
CA ASN A 30 1.01 -8.79 -7.73
C ASN A 30 1.04 -10.10 -6.95
N LEU A 31 0.05 -10.34 -6.08
CA LEU A 31 -0.06 -11.59 -5.31
C LEU A 31 -0.33 -12.83 -6.17
N ARG A 32 -0.75 -12.65 -7.43
CA ARG A 32 -0.91 -13.75 -8.39
C ARG A 32 0.35 -14.01 -9.22
N GLN A 33 1.37 -13.16 -9.11
CA GLN A 33 2.61 -13.30 -9.85
C GLN A 33 3.67 -13.96 -8.95
N PRO A 34 4.36 -15.02 -9.43
CA PRO A 34 5.34 -15.75 -8.62
C PRO A 34 6.49 -14.88 -8.08
N GLY A 35 7.00 -13.94 -8.89
CA GLY A 35 8.14 -13.09 -8.52
C GLY A 35 7.83 -12.17 -7.32
N PRO A 36 6.83 -11.28 -7.41
CA PRO A 36 6.42 -10.43 -6.30
C PRO A 36 6.05 -11.24 -5.05
N LEU A 37 5.34 -12.36 -5.21
CA LEU A 37 4.98 -13.23 -4.09
C LEU A 37 6.22 -13.81 -3.39
N ALA A 38 7.20 -14.32 -4.14
CA ALA A 38 8.43 -14.85 -3.59
C ALA A 38 9.22 -13.78 -2.80
N ASN A 39 9.30 -12.56 -3.31
CA ASN A 39 9.96 -11.45 -2.61
C ASN A 39 9.26 -11.08 -1.29
N LEU A 40 7.93 -11.10 -1.27
CA LEU A 40 7.16 -10.85 -0.04
C LEU A 40 7.44 -11.91 1.02
N VAL A 41 7.46 -13.19 0.62
CA VAL A 41 7.77 -14.31 1.52
C VAL A 41 9.21 -14.22 2.01
N LEU A 42 10.16 -13.92 1.12
CA LEU A 42 11.58 -13.79 1.46
C LEU A 42 11.82 -12.71 2.51
N ASN A 43 11.25 -11.52 2.35
CA ASN A 43 11.38 -10.44 3.33
C ASN A 43 10.80 -10.84 4.69
N ARG A 44 9.64 -11.52 4.72
CA ARG A 44 9.05 -11.99 5.98
C ARG A 44 9.88 -13.09 6.65
N LEU A 45 10.51 -13.98 5.88
CA LEU A 45 11.43 -15.00 6.41
C LEU A 45 12.73 -14.40 6.93
N ALA A 46 13.28 -13.39 6.24
CA ALA A 46 14.56 -12.78 6.59
C ALA A 46 14.46 -11.88 7.83
N PHE A 47 13.36 -11.12 7.96
CA PHE A 47 13.23 -10.07 8.97
C PHE A 47 12.14 -10.33 10.01
N GLY A 48 11.29 -11.34 9.83
CA GLY A 48 10.22 -11.68 10.78
C GLY A 48 9.29 -10.49 11.04
N ASP A 49 9.13 -10.13 12.31
CA ASP A 49 8.31 -9.00 12.75
C ASP A 49 9.11 -7.69 12.90
N ALA A 50 10.35 -7.63 12.43
CA ALA A 50 11.11 -6.38 12.36
C ALA A 50 10.48 -5.41 11.34
N PRO A 51 10.78 -4.09 11.41
CA PRO A 51 10.15 -3.08 10.54
C PRO A 51 10.23 -3.36 9.03
N TYR A 52 11.24 -4.13 8.61
CA TYR A 52 11.53 -4.49 7.21
C TYR A 52 10.90 -5.82 6.78
N GLY A 53 10.31 -6.59 7.70
CA GLY A 53 9.64 -7.86 7.39
C GLY A 53 8.23 -7.69 6.84
N THR A 54 7.63 -6.52 7.06
CA THR A 54 6.34 -6.13 6.48
C THR A 54 6.51 -5.57 5.08
N PRO A 55 5.61 -5.89 4.13
CA PRO A 55 5.63 -5.29 2.80
C PRO A 55 5.49 -3.76 2.86
N SER A 56 6.41 -3.02 2.23
CA SER A 56 6.38 -1.55 2.19
C SER A 56 5.16 -1.00 1.45
N SER A 57 4.59 -1.76 0.51
CA SER A 57 3.33 -1.44 -0.17
C SER A 57 2.08 -1.72 0.66
N GLY A 58 2.23 -2.23 1.89
CA GLY A 58 1.15 -2.72 2.72
C GLY A 58 0.53 -4.03 2.20
N THR A 59 -0.62 -4.40 2.78
CA THR A 59 -1.43 -5.56 2.42
C THR A 59 -2.80 -5.12 1.89
N PRO A 60 -3.52 -5.96 1.14
CA PRO A 60 -4.89 -5.63 0.74
C PRO A 60 -5.79 -5.22 1.91
N THR A 61 -5.59 -5.84 3.08
CA THR A 61 -6.32 -5.51 4.31
C THR A 61 -5.91 -4.15 4.86
N SER A 62 -4.61 -3.89 5.02
CA SER A 62 -4.14 -2.62 5.60
C SER A 62 -4.48 -1.43 4.69
N ILE A 63 -4.30 -1.57 3.37
CA ILE A 63 -4.69 -0.53 2.41
C ILE A 63 -6.20 -0.36 2.37
N GLY A 64 -6.96 -1.45 2.48
CA GLY A 64 -8.42 -1.41 2.55
C GLY A 64 -8.97 -0.66 3.78
N ALA A 65 -8.20 -0.60 4.86
CA ALA A 65 -8.57 0.07 6.10
C ALA A 65 -8.29 1.59 6.10
N ILE A 66 -7.36 2.07 5.27
CA ILE A 66 -6.94 3.49 5.25
C ILE A 66 -8.16 4.40 5.03
N THR A 67 -8.39 5.32 5.95
CA THR A 67 -9.38 6.39 5.84
C THR A 67 -8.71 7.70 5.39
N ARG A 68 -9.50 8.74 5.08
CA ARG A 68 -8.95 10.05 4.69
C ARG A 68 -8.15 10.71 5.83
N ASP A 69 -8.50 10.41 7.08
CA ASP A 69 -7.97 11.09 8.27
C ASP A 69 -6.67 10.47 8.81
N GLU A 70 -6.17 9.40 8.17
CA GLU A 70 -4.92 8.68 8.51
C GLU A 70 -3.77 9.06 7.55
#